data_AF-A0A5K3EG89-F1
#
_entry.id   AF-A0A5K3EG89-F1
#
_cell.length_a   1.000
_cell.length_b   1.000
_cell.length_c   1.000
_cell.angle_alpha   90.00
_cell.angle_beta   90.00
_cell.angle_gamma   90.00
#
_symmetry.space_group_name_H-M   'P 1'
#
loop_
_entity.id
_entity.type
_entity.pdbx_description
1 polymer ?
#
loop_
_entity_poly.entity_id
_entity_poly.type
_entity_poly.pdbx_seq_one_letter_code
_entity_poly.pdbx_strand_id
1 'polypeptide(L)'
;MAFKRAIEIDLQSCGDITEGNLDAMDEAIVEADDGERGKWKRKIDFLFACLGFSVGFGNVWRFPYLCFKNGGGAFLIPYFICVLVTGIPMFFLEVSIGQLMSRGGIEAWEIIPLFKGVGYAGMFILFCLNSYYNVILSWIFFYLFASMAKTVPWSTCGNSWNTKFCVDAQTNTSTIPGFNVSLITDPVNEYWERRVLGISTGIDDVGTVRWELALCLLLAWIVVFLCIFRGIRASGKVLYITATIPFILMAILLGRTASLEGARDGIIYFLQPKWEMLGSLEVWSDAGTQIFFSYSISLGTLTALGSFNDFHHNTVRDTVLFAGLNSLTSFLAGCIIFCTLGYMSVTSGVPIKDVAESGPGLAFVAYPKALSTMPLSPLWSVLFFCMLFLLGLDSQFVGVEGLVAGVADMFPGVFSKKKSRLLLTILSCVICFFVGLLMVTNGGIYIFQLFDYYVGSRIVLLVAMFECIVIGFAFGARRFEKCLRKMYNRQFFYFPSIIYCGIVPWFSLALFIFSVIVYGKLTYKRSSDVYEFPQYSVMVGWLLASCSVICIPIVAVYRIVKAEGTFFQVC
;
A
#
# COMPACT_ATOMS: atom_id res chain seq x y z
N MET A 1 -5.40 29.20 21.12
CA MET A 1 -6.12 29.20 22.41
C MET A 1 -7.62 28.96 22.21
N ALA A 2 -8.30 29.67 21.30
CA ALA A 2 -9.69 29.37 20.90
C ALA A 2 -9.88 27.96 20.30
N PHE A 3 -8.93 27.49 19.48
CA PHE A 3 -8.98 26.16 18.86
C PHE A 3 -8.80 24.98 19.85
N LYS A 4 -8.01 25.18 20.91
CA LYS A 4 -7.82 24.18 21.98
C LYS A 4 -9.10 24.02 22.83
N ARG A 5 -9.84 25.13 23.01
CA ARG A 5 -11.17 25.13 23.63
C ARG A 5 -12.21 24.39 22.80
N ALA A 6 -12.19 24.47 21.47
CA ALA A 6 -13.12 23.72 20.61
C ALA A 6 -12.93 22.20 20.74
N ILE A 7 -11.68 21.72 20.74
CA ILE A 7 -11.36 20.30 20.99
C ILE A 7 -11.75 19.88 22.41
N GLU A 8 -11.51 20.73 23.42
CA GLU A 8 -11.96 20.47 24.79
C GLU A 8 -13.49 20.41 24.88
N ILE A 9 -14.23 21.24 24.14
CA ILE A 9 -15.71 21.22 24.08
C ILE A 9 -16.22 19.97 23.34
N ASP A 10 -15.61 19.58 22.21
CA ASP A 10 -15.98 18.36 21.46
C ASP A 10 -15.69 17.07 22.24
N LEU A 11 -14.61 17.04 23.03
CA LEU A 11 -14.24 15.86 23.84
C LEU A 11 -14.93 15.83 25.21
N GLN A 12 -15.15 17.00 25.85
CA GLN A 12 -15.97 17.10 27.07
C GLN A 12 -17.43 16.77 26.79
N SER A 13 -17.96 17.09 25.61
CA SER A 13 -19.34 16.78 25.21
C SER A 13 -19.59 15.29 24.93
N CYS A 14 -18.58 14.50 24.53
CA CYS A 14 -18.69 13.03 24.56
C CYS A 14 -18.55 12.46 26.00
N GLY A 15 -17.99 13.22 26.95
CA GLY A 15 -17.77 12.85 28.35
C GLY A 15 -19.00 13.00 29.25
N ASP A 16 -19.66 14.16 29.22
CA ASP A 16 -20.69 14.58 30.19
C ASP A 16 -22.01 15.01 29.51
N ILE A 17 -22.97 14.09 29.28
CA ILE A 17 -24.31 14.48 28.78
C ILE A 17 -25.43 13.57 29.33
N THR A 18 -26.40 14.21 30.00
CA THR A 18 -27.81 13.82 30.13
C THR A 18 -28.62 14.40 28.95
N GLU A 19 -29.76 13.80 28.58
CA GLU A 19 -30.51 14.04 27.32
C GLU A 19 -30.80 15.51 26.94
N GLY A 20 -30.81 16.46 27.87
CA GLY A 20 -31.08 17.88 27.59
C GLY A 20 -29.96 18.66 26.88
N ASN A 21 -28.75 18.11 26.77
CA ASN A 21 -27.57 18.77 26.16
C ASN A 21 -27.36 18.42 24.68
N LEU A 22 -28.29 17.71 24.03
CA LEU A 22 -28.18 17.27 22.64
C LEU A 22 -28.33 18.43 21.63
N ASP A 23 -29.30 19.32 21.84
CA ASP A 23 -29.60 20.41 20.90
C ASP A 23 -28.52 21.52 20.93
N ALA A 24 -28.02 21.89 22.11
CA ALA A 24 -26.93 22.85 22.27
C ALA A 24 -25.59 22.37 21.67
N MET A 25 -25.43 21.05 21.52
CA MET A 25 -24.25 20.41 20.95
C MET A 25 -24.34 20.27 19.42
N ASP A 26 -25.54 20.24 18.84
CA ASP A 26 -25.73 20.35 17.39
C ASP A 26 -25.41 21.78 16.93
N GLU A 27 -25.77 22.80 17.71
CA GLU A 27 -25.38 24.19 17.46
C GLU A 27 -23.85 24.38 17.56
N ALA A 28 -23.18 23.80 18.56
CA ALA A 28 -21.72 23.93 18.73
C ALA A 28 -20.89 23.18 17.66
N ILE A 29 -21.34 22.01 17.18
CA ILE A 29 -20.66 21.29 16.07
C ILE A 29 -20.87 22.01 14.74
N VAL A 30 -22.03 22.61 14.52
CA VAL A 30 -22.30 23.45 13.35
C VAL A 30 -21.50 24.75 13.40
N GLU A 31 -21.28 25.33 14.59
CA GLU A 31 -20.43 26.51 14.78
C GLU A 31 -18.92 26.21 14.71
N ALA A 32 -18.48 24.99 15.06
CA ALA A 32 -17.07 24.56 14.96
C ALA A 32 -16.68 24.05 13.55
N ASP A 33 -17.65 23.87 12.63
CA ASP A 33 -17.39 23.73 11.19
C ASP A 33 -16.95 25.09 10.64
N ASP A 34 -15.76 25.52 11.05
CA ASP A 34 -15.04 26.63 10.46
C ASP A 34 -14.82 26.24 8.99
N GLY A 35 -15.62 26.79 8.08
CA GLY A 35 -15.70 26.45 6.65
C GLY A 35 -14.39 26.57 5.86
N GLU A 36 -13.26 26.68 6.53
CA GLU A 36 -11.89 26.60 6.04
C GLU A 36 -11.49 25.19 5.55
N ARG A 37 -11.92 24.09 6.20
CA ARG A 37 -11.59 22.73 5.72
C ARG A 37 -12.54 22.34 4.60
N GLY A 38 -11.99 22.01 3.42
CA GLY A 38 -12.81 21.52 2.31
C GLY A 38 -13.60 20.26 2.70
N LYS A 39 -14.79 20.06 2.13
CA LYS A 39 -15.54 18.79 2.23
C LYS A 39 -15.60 18.09 0.88
N TRP A 40 -15.85 16.78 0.88
CA TRP A 40 -16.19 16.05 -0.35
C TRP A 40 -17.47 16.61 -0.97
N LYS A 41 -17.51 16.75 -2.31
CA LYS A 41 -18.69 17.31 -2.98
C LYS A 41 -19.82 16.30 -3.06
N ARG A 42 -19.48 15.03 -3.29
CA ARG A 42 -20.42 13.93 -3.39
C ARG A 42 -19.98 12.83 -2.44
N LYS A 43 -20.95 12.16 -1.83
CA LYS A 43 -20.73 11.02 -0.92
C LYS A 43 -19.88 9.91 -1.55
N ILE A 44 -19.99 9.72 -2.87
CA ILE A 44 -19.25 8.68 -3.58
C ILE A 44 -17.79 9.08 -3.89
N ASP A 45 -17.44 10.39 -3.85
CA ASP A 45 -16.05 10.86 -4.03
C ASP A 45 -15.12 10.24 -2.98
N PHE A 46 -15.58 10.18 -1.72
CA PHE A 46 -14.86 9.57 -0.61
C PHE A 46 -14.59 8.08 -0.86
N LEU A 47 -15.62 7.31 -1.22
CA LEU A 47 -15.49 5.88 -1.48
C LEU A 47 -14.49 5.60 -2.62
N PHE A 48 -14.58 6.35 -3.73
CA PHE A 48 -13.60 6.25 -4.81
C PHE A 48 -12.20 6.61 -4.34
N ALA A 49 -12.03 7.58 -3.42
CA ALA A 49 -10.71 7.99 -2.95
C ALA A 49 -10.07 6.89 -2.11
N CYS A 50 -10.85 6.24 -1.24
CA CYS A 50 -10.39 5.07 -0.50
C CYS A 50 -10.06 3.90 -1.43
N LEU A 51 -10.88 3.65 -2.46
CA LEU A 51 -10.64 2.59 -3.45
C LEU A 51 -9.37 2.87 -4.25
N GLY A 52 -9.20 4.07 -4.82
CA GLY A 52 -7.99 4.42 -5.57
C GLY A 52 -6.73 4.41 -4.69
N PHE A 53 -6.85 4.76 -3.41
CA PHE A 53 -5.72 4.68 -2.48
C PHE A 53 -5.28 3.23 -2.24
N SER A 54 -6.25 2.35 -2.00
CA SER A 54 -5.98 1.01 -1.45
C SER A 54 -5.87 -0.08 -2.52
N VAL A 55 -6.61 0.06 -3.62
CA VAL A 55 -6.53 -0.84 -4.77
C VAL A 55 -5.30 -0.46 -5.59
N GLY A 56 -4.24 -1.25 -5.45
CA GLY A 56 -2.95 -0.97 -6.08
C GLY A 56 -2.20 -2.23 -6.45
N PHE A 57 -0.86 -2.14 -6.49
CA PHE A 57 -0.01 -3.28 -6.87
C PHE A 57 -0.17 -4.50 -5.95
N GLY A 58 -0.49 -4.28 -4.67
CA GLY A 58 -0.72 -5.35 -3.70
C GLY A 58 -1.88 -6.28 -4.10
N ASN A 59 -2.89 -5.77 -4.80
CA ASN A 59 -4.00 -6.57 -5.31
C ASN A 59 -3.59 -7.41 -6.53
N VAL A 60 -2.70 -6.87 -7.38
CA VAL A 60 -2.35 -7.49 -8.66
C VAL A 60 -1.21 -8.49 -8.55
N TRP A 61 -0.13 -8.18 -7.82
CA TRP A 61 1.04 -9.07 -7.78
C TRP A 61 1.26 -9.77 -6.44
N ARG A 62 0.67 -9.28 -5.34
CA ARG A 62 0.96 -9.82 -4.00
C ARG A 62 -0.10 -10.82 -3.60
N PHE A 63 -1.37 -10.43 -3.65
CA PHE A 63 -2.48 -11.32 -3.31
C PHE A 63 -2.47 -12.64 -4.11
N PRO A 64 -2.30 -12.63 -5.46
CA PRO A 64 -2.33 -13.87 -6.22
C PRO A 64 -1.17 -14.80 -5.85
N TYR A 65 0.03 -14.22 -5.68
CA TYR A 65 1.21 -14.95 -5.26
C TYR A 65 1.03 -15.55 -3.86
N LEU A 66 0.51 -14.79 -2.89
CA LEU A 66 0.28 -15.26 -1.53
C LEU A 66 -0.78 -16.36 -1.49
N CYS A 67 -1.86 -16.23 -2.25
CA CYS A 67 -2.87 -17.28 -2.37
C CYS A 67 -2.23 -18.58 -2.86
N PHE A 68 -1.44 -18.52 -3.93
CA PHE A 68 -0.74 -19.69 -4.46
C PHE A 68 0.26 -20.30 -3.47
N LYS A 69 1.12 -19.47 -2.87
CA LYS A 69 2.14 -19.89 -1.91
C LYS A 69 1.50 -20.58 -0.69
N ASN A 70 0.38 -20.03 -0.20
CA ASN A 70 -0.21 -20.37 1.09
C ASN A 70 -1.39 -21.35 1.00
N GLY A 71 -1.41 -22.20 -0.02
CA GLY A 71 -2.37 -23.30 -0.12
C GLY A 71 -3.59 -23.05 -1.00
N GLY A 72 -3.47 -22.15 -1.97
CA GLY A 72 -4.50 -21.85 -2.96
C GLY A 72 -5.80 -21.39 -2.30
N GLY A 73 -6.91 -22.02 -2.65
CA GLY A 73 -8.22 -21.68 -2.10
C GLY A 73 -8.32 -21.78 -0.57
N ALA A 74 -7.45 -22.57 0.09
CA ALA A 74 -7.43 -22.63 1.55
C ALA A 74 -7.00 -21.29 2.18
N PHE A 75 -6.11 -20.52 1.52
CA PHE A 75 -5.66 -19.21 1.97
C PHE A 75 -6.79 -18.17 2.08
N LEU A 76 -7.88 -18.37 1.34
CA LEU A 76 -9.03 -17.45 1.40
C LEU A 76 -9.67 -17.43 2.80
N ILE A 77 -9.59 -18.52 3.56
CA ILE A 77 -10.11 -18.59 4.94
C ILE A 77 -9.39 -17.59 5.86
N PRO A 78 -8.06 -17.70 6.09
CA PRO A 78 -7.32 -16.75 6.92
C PRO A 78 -7.37 -15.33 6.33
N TYR A 79 -7.39 -15.17 5.01
CA TYR A 79 -7.58 -13.87 4.37
C TYR A 79 -8.91 -13.20 4.76
N PHE A 80 -10.05 -13.88 4.59
CA PHE A 80 -11.36 -13.30 4.93
C PHE A 80 -11.57 -13.15 6.44
N ILE A 81 -10.98 -14.03 7.26
CA ILE A 81 -10.94 -13.82 8.72
C ILE A 81 -10.19 -12.52 9.02
N CYS A 82 -9.02 -12.29 8.43
CA CYS A 82 -8.29 -11.04 8.64
C CYS A 82 -9.08 -9.81 8.13
N VAL A 83 -9.79 -9.92 7.00
CA VAL A 83 -10.69 -8.85 6.51
C VAL A 83 -11.74 -8.49 7.56
N LEU A 84 -12.43 -9.49 8.12
CA LEU A 84 -13.54 -9.29 9.06
C LEU A 84 -13.06 -8.85 10.45
N VAL A 85 -11.96 -9.43 10.92
CA VAL A 85 -11.44 -9.26 12.28
C VAL A 85 -10.56 -8.02 12.42
N THR A 86 -9.82 -7.64 11.37
CA THR A 86 -8.89 -6.50 11.42
C THR A 86 -9.17 -5.44 10.36
N GLY A 87 -9.27 -5.83 9.08
CA GLY A 87 -9.37 -4.88 7.97
C GLY A 87 -10.57 -3.93 8.08
N ILE A 88 -11.79 -4.47 8.16
CA ILE A 88 -13.02 -3.68 8.30
C ILE A 88 -13.02 -2.86 9.61
N PRO A 89 -12.76 -3.45 10.79
CA PRO A 89 -12.70 -2.70 12.05
C PRO A 89 -11.71 -1.54 12.07
N MET A 90 -10.50 -1.74 11.56
CA MET A 90 -9.45 -0.73 11.57
C MET A 90 -9.70 0.37 10.52
N PHE A 91 -10.17 -0.01 9.33
CA PHE A 91 -10.59 0.98 8.33
C PHE A 91 -11.70 1.88 8.90
N PHE A 92 -12.71 1.27 9.54
CA PHE A 92 -13.78 2.02 10.19
C PHE A 92 -13.23 2.95 11.28
N LEU A 93 -12.33 2.44 12.13
CA LEU A 93 -11.70 3.23 13.20
C LEU A 93 -11.02 4.48 12.66
N GLU A 94 -10.11 4.34 11.70
CA GLU A 94 -9.33 5.47 11.16
C GLU A 94 -10.21 6.52 10.50
N VAL A 95 -11.17 6.09 9.67
CA VAL A 95 -12.07 7.02 8.99
C VAL A 95 -12.99 7.70 9.99
N SER A 96 -13.52 6.99 10.99
CA SER A 96 -14.35 7.58 12.04
C SER A 96 -13.58 8.59 12.88
N ILE A 97 -12.34 8.30 13.26
CA ILE A 97 -11.49 9.27 13.98
C ILE A 97 -11.22 10.50 13.12
N GLY A 98 -10.89 10.29 11.83
CA GLY A 98 -10.68 11.38 10.89
C GLY A 98 -11.90 12.28 10.76
N GLN A 99 -13.08 11.68 10.56
CA GLN A 99 -14.36 12.37 10.42
C GLN A 99 -14.79 13.07 11.71
N LEU A 100 -14.53 12.47 12.88
CA LEU A 100 -14.81 13.07 14.19
C LEU A 100 -13.93 14.29 14.44
N MET A 101 -12.62 14.14 14.26
CA MET A 101 -11.66 15.20 14.59
C MET A 101 -11.55 16.27 13.51
N SER A 102 -11.98 15.98 12.27
CA SER A 102 -11.79 16.84 11.10
C SER A 102 -10.34 17.31 10.95
N ARG A 103 -9.39 16.38 11.19
CA ARG A 103 -7.93 16.59 11.18
C ARG A 103 -7.21 15.45 10.45
N GLY A 104 -6.02 15.73 9.91
CA GLY A 104 -5.15 14.77 9.24
C GLY A 104 -4.53 13.76 10.20
N GLY A 105 -3.82 12.77 9.66
CA GLY A 105 -3.36 11.59 10.40
C GLY A 105 -2.44 11.83 11.62
N ILE A 106 -1.85 13.02 11.78
CA ILE A 106 -1.08 13.39 12.99
C ILE A 106 -1.97 14.13 13.99
N GLU A 107 -2.62 15.20 13.55
CA GLU A 107 -3.42 16.06 14.44
C GLU A 107 -4.72 15.39 14.94
N ALA A 108 -5.22 14.37 14.25
CA ALA A 108 -6.35 13.58 14.74
C ALA A 108 -6.06 12.91 16.10
N TRP A 109 -4.78 12.61 16.40
CA TRP A 109 -4.38 12.05 17.69
C TRP A 109 -4.26 13.07 18.82
N GLU A 110 -4.56 14.36 18.59
CA GLU A 110 -4.79 15.31 19.69
C GLU A 110 -6.02 14.96 20.53
N ILE A 111 -6.82 13.96 20.10
CA ILE A 111 -7.83 13.30 20.94
C ILE A 111 -7.24 12.80 22.27
N ILE A 112 -6.00 12.28 22.23
CA ILE A 112 -5.19 11.93 23.41
C ILE A 112 -3.75 12.40 23.14
N PRO A 113 -3.39 13.64 23.55
CA PRO A 113 -2.12 14.27 23.17
C PRO A 113 -0.86 13.48 23.57
N LEU A 114 -0.95 12.67 24.63
CA LEU A 114 0.13 11.79 25.09
C LEU A 114 0.54 10.77 24.02
N PHE A 115 -0.43 10.26 23.25
CA PHE A 115 -0.22 9.24 22.22
C PHE A 115 -0.17 9.80 20.80
N LYS A 116 0.04 11.12 20.64
CA LYS A 116 0.21 11.76 19.33
C LYS A 116 1.34 11.13 18.48
N GLY A 117 2.28 10.44 19.12
CA GLY A 117 3.33 9.67 18.46
C GLY A 117 2.82 8.56 17.52
N VAL A 118 1.59 8.06 17.72
CA VAL A 118 0.95 7.09 16.81
C VAL A 118 0.78 7.68 15.40
N GLY A 119 0.31 8.92 15.30
CA GLY A 119 0.20 9.63 14.02
C GLY A 119 1.54 9.86 13.34
N TYR A 120 2.60 10.19 14.11
CA TYR A 120 3.95 10.31 13.57
C TYR A 120 4.50 8.98 13.06
N ALA A 121 4.20 7.87 13.75
CA ALA A 121 4.60 6.53 13.32
C ALA A 121 3.99 6.20 11.95
N GLY A 122 2.67 6.36 11.79
CA GLY A 122 1.98 6.16 10.51
C GLY A 122 2.51 7.07 9.40
N MET A 123 2.77 8.34 9.72
CA MET A 123 3.29 9.31 8.74
C MET A 123 4.70 8.97 8.25
N PHE A 124 5.57 8.47 9.12
CA PHE A 124 6.91 8.04 8.73
C PHE A 124 6.85 6.83 7.80
N ILE A 125 5.96 5.86 8.08
CA ILE A 125 5.75 4.71 7.20
C ILE A 125 5.22 5.19 5.84
N LEU A 126 4.24 6.09 5.82
CA LEU A 126 3.69 6.69 4.61
C LEU A 126 4.76 7.41 3.77
N PHE A 127 5.67 8.16 4.41
CA PHE A 127 6.80 8.80 3.72
C PHE A 127 7.72 7.78 3.02
N CYS A 128 8.04 6.69 3.71
CA CYS A 128 8.86 5.61 3.13
C CYS A 128 8.12 4.94 1.95
N LEU A 129 6.84 4.61 2.11
CA LEU A 129 5.99 4.03 1.06
C LEU A 129 5.95 4.94 -0.17
N ASN A 130 5.66 6.24 -0.02
CA ASN A 130 5.61 7.20 -1.13
C ASN A 130 6.95 7.28 -1.90
N SER A 131 8.07 7.05 -1.22
CA SER A 131 9.40 7.12 -1.82
C SER A 131 9.68 5.93 -2.74
N TYR A 132 9.47 4.69 -2.29
CA TYR A 132 9.77 3.51 -3.11
C TYR A 132 8.67 3.17 -4.11
N TYR A 133 7.41 3.51 -3.82
CA TYR A 133 6.30 3.13 -4.68
C TYR A 133 6.29 3.94 -5.99
N ASN A 134 6.82 5.18 -5.99
CA ASN A 134 7.10 5.92 -7.22
C ASN A 134 8.25 5.32 -8.06
N VAL A 135 9.17 4.56 -7.44
CA VAL A 135 10.20 3.81 -8.18
C VAL A 135 9.55 2.72 -9.02
N ILE A 136 8.50 2.06 -8.52
CA ILE A 136 7.70 1.10 -9.31
C ILE A 136 7.05 1.81 -10.51
N LEU A 137 6.47 2.99 -10.31
CA LEU A 137 5.90 3.77 -11.42
C LEU A 137 6.96 4.11 -12.48
N SER A 138 8.21 4.36 -12.08
CA SER A 138 9.31 4.58 -13.02
C SER A 138 9.60 3.33 -13.88
N TRP A 139 9.58 2.13 -13.28
CA TRP A 139 9.71 0.88 -14.02
C TRP A 139 8.54 0.66 -14.97
N ILE A 140 7.31 0.99 -14.54
CA ILE A 140 6.11 0.89 -15.38
C ILE A 140 6.23 1.82 -16.59
N PHE A 141 6.64 3.08 -16.41
CA PHE A 141 6.87 3.99 -17.55
C PHE A 141 7.92 3.43 -18.51
N PHE A 142 9.02 2.90 -17.97
CA PHE A 142 10.08 2.31 -18.77
C PHE A 142 9.55 1.17 -19.65
N TYR A 143 8.79 0.23 -19.08
CA TYR A 143 8.17 -0.87 -19.82
C TYR A 143 7.05 -0.41 -20.75
N LEU A 144 6.26 0.60 -20.36
CA LEU A 144 5.18 1.14 -21.17
C LEU A 144 5.73 1.77 -22.46
N PHE A 145 6.79 2.58 -22.36
CA PHE A 145 7.45 3.16 -23.54
C PHE A 145 8.10 2.07 -24.40
N ALA A 146 8.76 1.09 -23.78
CA ALA A 146 9.33 -0.05 -24.49
C ALA A 146 8.27 -0.93 -25.20
N SER A 147 7.04 -0.97 -24.68
CA SER A 147 5.92 -1.71 -25.28
C SER A 147 5.38 -1.08 -26.57
N MET A 148 5.74 0.16 -26.88
CA MET A 148 5.29 0.84 -28.12
C MET A 148 6.08 0.42 -29.37
N ALA A 149 7.08 -0.47 -29.22
CA ALA A 149 7.81 -1.03 -30.33
C ALA A 149 6.97 -2.05 -31.13
N LYS A 150 7.34 -2.29 -32.39
CA LYS A 150 6.71 -3.31 -33.26
C LYS A 150 6.77 -4.71 -32.63
N THR A 151 7.88 -5.02 -31.97
CA THR A 151 8.11 -6.23 -31.20
C THR A 151 8.64 -5.81 -29.84
N VAL A 152 8.08 -6.36 -28.76
CA VAL A 152 8.54 -6.01 -27.41
C VAL A 152 10.00 -6.41 -27.21
N PRO A 153 10.86 -5.57 -26.60
CA PRO A 153 12.30 -5.79 -26.61
C PRO A 153 12.77 -6.98 -25.75
N TRP A 154 11.93 -7.49 -24.86
CA TRP A 154 12.21 -8.68 -24.04
C TRP A 154 11.77 -10.00 -24.69
N SER A 155 11.27 -10.00 -25.94
CA SER A 155 10.83 -11.25 -26.60
C SER A 155 11.96 -12.04 -27.27
N THR A 156 13.12 -11.43 -27.53
CA THR A 156 14.20 -12.01 -28.33
C THR A 156 15.57 -11.79 -27.70
N CYS A 157 16.49 -12.71 -27.97
CA CYS A 157 17.92 -12.56 -27.68
C CYS A 157 18.62 -11.84 -28.85
N GLY A 158 19.83 -11.31 -28.62
CA GLY A 158 20.63 -10.62 -29.64
C GLY A 158 20.63 -9.09 -29.54
N ASN A 159 20.04 -8.54 -28.48
CA ASN A 159 20.15 -7.12 -28.18
C ASN A 159 21.51 -6.79 -27.52
N SER A 160 21.85 -5.49 -27.45
CA SER A 160 23.12 -5.03 -26.89
C SER A 160 23.35 -5.38 -25.40
N TRP A 161 22.28 -5.66 -24.66
CA TRP A 161 22.33 -6.06 -23.26
C TRP A 161 22.38 -7.58 -23.06
N ASN A 162 22.15 -8.38 -24.12
CA ASN A 162 22.07 -9.82 -23.99
C ASN A 162 23.44 -10.47 -23.88
N THR A 163 23.52 -11.58 -23.14
CA THR A 163 24.73 -12.40 -23.10
C THR A 163 24.68 -13.52 -24.13
N LYS A 164 25.82 -14.21 -24.30
CA LYS A 164 25.91 -15.43 -25.13
C LYS A 164 25.11 -16.61 -24.54
N PHE A 165 24.66 -16.50 -23.29
CA PHE A 165 23.91 -17.53 -22.57
C PHE A 165 22.39 -17.34 -22.65
N CYS A 166 21.93 -16.26 -23.29
CA CYS A 166 20.52 -15.98 -23.55
C CYS A 166 19.95 -16.99 -24.55
N VAL A 167 18.85 -17.64 -24.18
CA VAL A 167 18.12 -18.57 -25.05
C VAL A 167 16.68 -18.07 -25.23
N ASP A 168 16.29 -17.86 -26.49
CA ASP A 168 14.92 -17.58 -26.90
C ASP A 168 14.35 -18.71 -27.78
N ALA A 169 13.10 -18.56 -28.23
CA ALA A 169 12.43 -19.55 -29.08
C ALA A 169 13.10 -19.77 -30.46
N GLN A 170 14.00 -18.87 -30.89
CA GLN A 170 14.72 -18.96 -32.17
C GLN A 170 16.12 -19.55 -32.00
N THR A 171 16.58 -19.73 -30.76
CA THR A 171 17.94 -20.19 -30.45
C THR A 171 18.05 -21.71 -30.56
N ASN A 172 18.84 -22.20 -31.52
CA ASN A 172 19.13 -23.63 -31.68
C ASN A 172 20.07 -24.13 -30.58
N THR A 173 19.52 -24.73 -29.52
CA THR A 173 20.25 -25.28 -28.36
C THR A 173 21.29 -26.36 -28.71
N SER A 174 21.20 -26.96 -29.91
CA SER A 174 22.14 -27.95 -30.44
C SER A 174 23.48 -27.37 -30.93
N THR A 175 23.63 -26.04 -31.00
CA THR A 175 24.85 -25.37 -31.49
C THR A 175 25.82 -24.94 -30.39
N ILE A 176 25.53 -25.28 -29.13
CA ILE A 176 26.27 -24.80 -27.96
C ILE A 176 27.01 -25.98 -27.28
N PRO A 177 28.23 -26.36 -27.73
CA PRO A 177 28.96 -27.48 -27.15
C PRO A 177 29.57 -27.12 -25.78
N GLY A 178 29.32 -27.96 -24.76
CA GLY A 178 30.01 -27.91 -23.45
C GLY A 178 29.30 -27.17 -22.31
N PHE A 179 27.97 -27.06 -22.33
CA PHE A 179 27.23 -26.16 -21.43
C PHE A 179 26.90 -26.72 -20.04
N ASN A 180 27.20 -25.92 -19.01
CA ASN A 180 26.65 -26.08 -17.68
C ASN A 180 25.23 -25.50 -17.67
N VAL A 181 24.20 -26.34 -17.52
CA VAL A 181 22.77 -25.96 -17.62
C VAL A 181 22.39 -24.80 -16.68
N SER A 182 23.14 -24.63 -15.59
CA SER A 182 22.93 -23.58 -14.59
C SER A 182 23.18 -22.14 -15.07
N LEU A 183 23.79 -21.93 -16.25
CA LEU A 183 24.12 -20.60 -16.78
C LEU A 183 23.12 -20.09 -17.83
N ILE A 184 22.14 -20.90 -18.23
CA ILE A 184 21.15 -20.52 -19.26
C ILE A 184 20.18 -19.48 -18.69
N THR A 185 20.03 -18.37 -19.41
CA THR A 185 19.11 -17.27 -19.09
C THR A 185 18.10 -17.07 -20.21
N ASP A 186 17.01 -16.37 -19.92
CA ASP A 186 15.99 -16.01 -20.91
C ASP A 186 15.98 -14.49 -21.19
N PRO A 187 15.49 -14.04 -22.36
CA PRO A 187 15.57 -12.64 -22.76
C PRO A 187 14.85 -11.68 -21.82
N VAL A 188 13.84 -12.14 -21.09
CA VAL A 188 13.06 -11.30 -20.17
C VAL A 188 13.84 -11.04 -18.88
N ASN A 189 14.45 -12.10 -18.33
CA ASN A 189 15.35 -11.98 -17.18
C ASN A 189 16.54 -11.07 -17.49
N GLU A 190 17.18 -11.24 -18.65
CA GLU A 190 18.28 -10.35 -19.03
C GLU A 190 17.83 -8.91 -19.32
N TYR A 191 16.63 -8.72 -19.86
CA TYR A 191 16.07 -7.39 -20.03
C TYR A 191 15.86 -6.69 -18.67
N TRP A 192 15.27 -7.37 -17.69
CA TRP A 192 15.06 -6.83 -16.36
C TRP A 192 16.39 -6.52 -15.64
N GLU A 193 17.27 -7.52 -15.53
CA GLU A 193 18.49 -7.39 -14.74
C GLU A 193 19.54 -6.50 -15.41
N ARG A 194 19.75 -6.62 -16.73
CA ARG A 194 20.86 -5.94 -17.43
C ARG A 194 20.42 -4.65 -18.12
N ARG A 195 19.25 -4.62 -18.76
CA ARG A 195 18.80 -3.44 -19.51
C ARG A 195 18.08 -2.42 -18.66
N VAL A 196 17.09 -2.85 -17.87
CA VAL A 196 16.29 -1.97 -17.02
C VAL A 196 17.12 -1.55 -15.82
N LEU A 197 17.44 -2.51 -14.93
CA LEU A 197 18.14 -2.24 -13.69
C LEU A 197 19.64 -1.97 -13.93
N GLY A 198 20.29 -2.73 -14.79
CA GLY A 198 21.75 -2.76 -14.86
C GLY A 198 22.33 -3.16 -13.51
N ILE A 199 21.83 -4.26 -12.94
CA ILE A 199 22.03 -4.64 -11.56
C ILE A 199 23.50 -4.79 -11.18
N SER A 200 23.89 -4.24 -10.02
CA SER A 200 25.24 -4.39 -9.48
C SER A 200 25.45 -5.71 -8.73
N THR A 201 26.70 -5.96 -8.34
CA THR A 201 27.11 -7.18 -7.61
C THR A 201 26.48 -7.31 -6.23
N GLY A 202 26.05 -6.22 -5.61
CA GLY A 202 25.44 -6.22 -4.30
C GLY A 202 25.14 -4.82 -3.79
N ILE A 203 24.64 -4.73 -2.57
CA ILE A 203 24.25 -3.45 -1.95
C ILE A 203 25.45 -2.56 -1.58
N ASP A 204 26.64 -3.15 -1.41
CA ASP A 204 27.90 -2.43 -1.20
C ASP A 204 28.35 -1.65 -2.44
N ASP A 205 27.99 -2.13 -3.63
CA ASP A 205 28.29 -1.50 -4.91
C ASP A 205 27.03 -0.87 -5.49
N VAL A 206 26.75 0.37 -5.09
CA VAL A 206 25.56 1.11 -5.55
C VAL A 206 25.68 1.48 -7.05
N GLY A 207 26.90 1.58 -7.57
CA GLY A 207 27.17 1.98 -8.95
C GLY A 207 26.68 3.40 -9.28
N THR A 208 26.17 3.58 -10.50
CA THR A 208 25.71 4.87 -11.03
C THR A 208 24.19 4.97 -11.11
N VAL A 209 23.67 6.19 -11.20
CA VAL A 209 22.25 6.42 -11.45
C VAL A 209 21.88 5.97 -12.87
N ARG A 210 20.86 5.13 -13.01
CA ARG A 210 20.31 4.74 -14.32
C ARG A 210 19.50 5.91 -14.89
N TRP A 211 20.14 6.76 -15.70
CA TRP A 211 19.55 8.03 -16.17
C TRP A 211 18.17 7.91 -16.82
N GLU A 212 17.92 6.87 -17.61
CA GLU A 212 16.60 6.65 -18.23
C GLU A 212 15.51 6.37 -17.19
N LEU A 213 15.82 5.56 -16.17
CA LEU A 213 14.90 5.33 -15.06
C LEU A 213 14.76 6.57 -14.18
N ALA A 214 15.82 7.36 -13.99
CA ALA A 214 15.74 8.63 -13.26
C ALA A 214 14.81 9.64 -13.97
N LEU A 215 14.82 9.67 -15.31
CA LEU A 215 13.87 10.45 -16.11
C LEU A 215 12.44 9.90 -15.97
N CYS A 216 12.26 8.58 -15.97
CA CYS A 216 10.96 7.96 -15.72
C CYS A 216 10.43 8.27 -14.30
N LEU A 217 11.33 8.28 -13.30
CA LEU A 217 11.00 8.66 -11.92
C LEU A 217 10.61 10.14 -11.84
N LEU A 218 11.36 11.03 -12.52
CA LEU A 218 11.02 12.45 -12.59
C LEU A 218 9.64 12.64 -13.24
N LEU A 219 9.37 11.94 -14.33
CA LEU A 219 8.06 11.95 -14.99
C LEU A 219 6.95 11.49 -14.04
N ALA A 220 7.16 10.40 -13.29
CA ALA A 220 6.20 9.91 -12.31
C ALA A 220 5.87 10.98 -11.26
N TRP A 221 6.88 11.64 -10.68
CA TRP A 221 6.66 12.72 -9.73
C TRP A 221 5.98 13.95 -10.33
N ILE A 222 6.28 14.30 -11.58
CA ILE A 222 5.57 15.38 -12.29
C ILE A 222 4.09 15.03 -12.44
N VAL A 223 3.77 13.81 -12.88
CA VAL A 223 2.37 13.39 -13.05
C VAL A 223 1.63 13.36 -11.71
N VAL A 224 2.24 12.78 -10.67
CA VAL A 224 1.68 12.79 -9.30
C VAL A 224 1.44 14.22 -8.82
N PHE A 225 2.40 15.13 -9.00
CA PHE A 225 2.23 16.54 -8.66
C PHE A 225 1.06 17.18 -9.42
N LEU A 226 0.93 16.92 -10.73
CA LEU A 226 -0.18 17.44 -11.56
C LEU A 226 -1.55 16.88 -11.13
N CYS A 227 -1.61 15.71 -10.51
CA CYS A 227 -2.84 15.18 -9.92
C CYS A 227 -3.22 15.89 -8.59
N ILE A 228 -2.25 16.44 -7.85
CA ILE A 228 -2.46 16.98 -6.49
C ILE A 228 -2.44 18.50 -6.42
N PHE A 229 -1.77 19.22 -7.33
CA PHE A 229 -1.46 20.66 -7.16
C PHE A 229 -2.68 21.59 -6.93
N ARG A 230 -3.89 21.15 -7.30
CA ARG A 230 -5.16 21.88 -7.07
C ARG A 230 -5.92 21.42 -5.82
N GLY A 231 -5.36 20.50 -5.05
CA GLY A 231 -5.92 19.90 -3.84
C GLY A 231 -7.04 18.91 -4.12
N ILE A 232 -7.59 18.36 -3.03
CA ILE A 232 -8.50 17.22 -3.03
C ILE A 232 -9.76 17.39 -3.91
N ARG A 233 -10.28 18.62 -4.05
CA ARG A 233 -11.46 18.91 -4.90
C ARG A 233 -11.21 18.68 -6.39
N ALA A 234 -9.97 18.90 -6.86
CA ALA A 234 -9.60 18.65 -8.24
C ALA A 234 -9.17 17.19 -8.42
N SER A 235 -8.42 16.65 -7.46
CA SER A 235 -7.98 15.24 -7.45
C SER A 235 -9.16 14.27 -7.50
N GLY A 236 -10.26 14.57 -6.80
CA GLY A 236 -11.48 13.75 -6.84
C GLY A 236 -12.09 13.62 -8.24
N LYS A 237 -11.91 14.59 -9.15
CA LYS A 237 -12.37 14.45 -10.54
C LYS A 237 -11.49 13.54 -11.38
N VAL A 238 -10.17 13.66 -11.21
CA VAL A 238 -9.17 12.84 -11.91
C VAL A 238 -9.37 11.38 -11.51
N LEU A 239 -9.56 11.16 -10.21
CA LEU A 239 -9.79 9.86 -9.59
C LEU A 239 -10.95 9.07 -10.21
N TYR A 240 -12.06 9.70 -10.61
CA TYR A 240 -13.14 8.95 -11.28
C TYR A 240 -12.69 8.29 -12.57
N ILE A 241 -11.79 8.93 -13.31
CA ILE A 241 -11.27 8.40 -14.56
C ILE A 241 -10.19 7.36 -14.24
N THR A 242 -9.23 7.73 -13.40
CA THR A 242 -8.06 6.89 -13.12
C THR A 242 -8.40 5.64 -12.30
N ALA A 243 -9.42 5.70 -11.42
CA ALA A 243 -9.85 4.53 -10.64
C ALA A 243 -10.79 3.60 -11.39
N THR A 244 -11.53 4.09 -12.41
CA THR A 244 -12.48 3.24 -13.17
C THR A 244 -11.85 2.52 -14.34
N ILE A 245 -10.90 3.15 -15.05
CA ILE A 245 -10.24 2.55 -16.21
C ILE A 245 -9.54 1.22 -15.86
N PRO A 246 -8.83 1.05 -14.73
CA PRO A 246 -8.25 -0.23 -14.34
C PRO A 246 -9.26 -1.38 -14.32
N PHE A 247 -10.49 -1.16 -13.86
CA PHE A 247 -11.53 -2.19 -13.87
C PHE A 247 -11.95 -2.58 -15.29
N ILE A 248 -12.03 -1.62 -16.21
CA ILE A 248 -12.29 -1.88 -17.62
C ILE A 248 -11.14 -2.68 -18.23
N LEU A 249 -9.89 -2.29 -17.96
CA LEU A 249 -8.70 -3.00 -18.45
C LEU A 249 -8.60 -4.41 -17.87
N MET A 250 -8.90 -4.59 -16.58
CA MET A 250 -8.98 -5.91 -15.94
C MET A 250 -10.03 -6.78 -16.61
N ALA A 251 -11.22 -6.25 -16.93
CA ALA A 251 -12.25 -7.01 -17.63
C ALA A 251 -11.81 -7.46 -19.04
N ILE A 252 -11.13 -6.58 -19.79
CA ILE A 252 -10.56 -6.90 -21.12
C ILE A 252 -9.48 -7.99 -21.00
N LEU A 253 -8.54 -7.82 -20.07
CA LEU A 253 -7.47 -8.77 -19.82
C LEU A 253 -8.01 -10.12 -19.33
N LEU A 254 -9.04 -10.13 -18.49
CA LEU A 254 -9.70 -11.35 -18.05
C LEU A 254 -10.38 -12.07 -19.23
N GLY A 255 -11.13 -11.33 -20.06
CA GLY A 255 -11.76 -11.91 -21.26
C GLY A 255 -10.74 -12.54 -22.21
N ARG A 256 -9.60 -11.89 -22.41
CA ARG A 256 -8.50 -12.44 -23.22
C ARG A 256 -7.84 -13.64 -22.56
N THR A 257 -7.43 -13.52 -21.32
CA THR A 257 -6.63 -14.56 -20.64
C THR A 257 -7.46 -15.81 -20.36
N ALA A 258 -8.76 -15.66 -20.08
CA ALA A 258 -9.67 -16.78 -19.93
C ALA A 258 -9.93 -17.54 -21.24
N SER A 259 -9.71 -16.92 -22.40
CA SER A 259 -9.86 -17.58 -23.71
C SER A 259 -8.60 -18.33 -24.16
N LEU A 260 -7.50 -18.26 -23.40
CA LEU A 260 -6.24 -18.91 -23.76
C LEU A 260 -6.25 -20.38 -23.37
N GLU A 261 -5.53 -21.20 -24.13
CA GLU A 261 -5.26 -22.59 -23.76
C GLU A 261 -4.48 -22.65 -22.44
N GLY A 262 -4.79 -23.61 -21.56
CA GLY A 262 -4.18 -23.71 -20.23
C GLY A 262 -4.71 -22.74 -19.17
N ALA A 263 -5.62 -21.81 -19.53
CA ALA A 263 -6.21 -20.87 -18.56
C ALA A 263 -6.95 -21.60 -17.42
N ARG A 264 -7.66 -22.69 -17.75
CA ARG A 264 -8.35 -23.53 -16.77
C ARG A 264 -7.37 -24.15 -15.76
N ASP A 265 -6.23 -24.64 -16.24
CA ASP A 265 -5.21 -25.25 -15.38
C ASP A 265 -4.61 -24.21 -14.44
N GLY A 266 -4.40 -22.99 -14.93
CA GLY A 266 -4.04 -21.83 -14.13
C GLY A 266 -4.99 -21.56 -12.97
N ILE A 267 -6.31 -21.49 -13.24
CA ILE A 267 -7.34 -21.26 -12.21
C ILE A 267 -7.42 -22.42 -11.21
N ILE A 268 -7.30 -23.66 -11.68
CA ILE A 268 -7.23 -24.82 -10.79
C ILE A 268 -6.01 -24.66 -9.87
N TYR A 269 -4.83 -24.32 -10.41
CA TYR A 269 -3.63 -24.10 -9.61
C TYR A 269 -3.78 -22.95 -8.59
N PHE A 270 -4.51 -21.90 -8.96
CA PHE A 270 -4.79 -20.76 -8.09
C PHE A 270 -5.69 -21.12 -6.91
N LEU A 271 -6.74 -21.90 -7.15
CA LEU A 271 -7.82 -22.13 -6.19
C LEU A 271 -7.81 -23.51 -5.54
N GLN A 272 -6.97 -24.44 -5.99
CA GLN A 272 -6.91 -25.78 -5.41
C GLN A 272 -6.51 -25.70 -3.92
N PRO A 273 -7.41 -26.10 -3.00
CA PRO A 273 -7.17 -25.90 -1.58
C PRO A 273 -6.21 -26.97 -1.03
N LYS A 274 -5.18 -26.53 -0.32
CA LYS A 274 -4.28 -27.39 0.46
C LYS A 274 -4.55 -27.17 1.95
N TRP A 275 -5.45 -27.97 2.52
CA TRP A 275 -5.96 -27.78 3.89
C TRP A 275 -4.88 -27.85 4.97
N GLU A 276 -3.84 -28.66 4.76
CA GLU A 276 -2.70 -28.80 5.66
C GLU A 276 -1.97 -27.46 5.92
N MET A 277 -2.00 -26.55 4.94
CA MET A 277 -1.35 -25.24 5.04
C MET A 277 -1.98 -24.34 6.11
N LEU A 278 -3.25 -24.57 6.50
CA LEU A 278 -3.93 -23.76 7.52
C LEU A 278 -3.29 -23.88 8.91
N GLY A 279 -2.55 -24.95 9.18
CA GLY A 279 -1.79 -25.12 10.41
C GLY A 279 -0.49 -24.30 10.48
N SER A 280 -0.05 -23.71 9.36
CA SER A 280 1.20 -22.93 9.31
C SER A 280 0.99 -21.50 9.80
N LEU A 281 1.84 -21.05 10.72
CA LEU A 281 1.87 -19.65 11.19
C LEU A 281 2.19 -18.67 10.06
N GLU A 282 2.93 -19.11 9.04
CA GLU A 282 3.28 -18.29 7.88
C GLU A 282 2.04 -17.84 7.12
N VAL A 283 1.08 -18.76 6.96
CA VAL A 283 -0.17 -18.53 6.22
C VAL A 283 -1.01 -17.44 6.89
N TRP A 284 -1.09 -17.47 8.22
CA TRP A 284 -1.81 -16.45 8.99
C TRP A 284 -1.09 -15.10 9.01
N SER A 285 0.24 -15.11 9.17
CA SER A 285 1.07 -13.89 9.09
C SER A 285 0.96 -13.23 7.72
N ASP A 286 1.06 -14.00 6.63
CA ASP A 286 0.94 -13.50 5.26
C ASP A 286 -0.47 -12.95 4.98
N ALA A 287 -1.53 -13.63 5.46
CA ALA A 287 -2.90 -13.13 5.36
C ALA A 287 -3.07 -11.79 6.09
N GLY A 288 -2.60 -11.69 7.34
CA GLY A 288 -2.66 -10.49 8.14
C GLY A 288 -1.94 -9.32 7.48
N THR A 289 -0.65 -9.49 7.15
CA THR A 289 0.15 -8.44 6.49
C THR A 289 -0.42 -8.03 5.13
N GLN A 290 -1.04 -8.95 4.38
CA GLN A 290 -1.73 -8.63 3.15
C GLN A 290 -2.92 -7.69 3.37
N ILE A 291 -3.73 -7.89 4.42
CA ILE A 291 -4.87 -7.01 4.71
C ILE A 291 -4.40 -5.61 5.07
N PHE A 292 -3.41 -5.49 5.94
CA PHE A 292 -2.86 -4.18 6.34
C PHE A 292 -2.27 -3.42 5.15
N PHE A 293 -1.51 -4.11 4.29
CA PHE A 293 -0.96 -3.51 3.08
C PHE A 293 -2.04 -3.18 2.04
N SER A 294 -3.00 -4.09 1.82
CA SER A 294 -4.05 -3.90 0.81
C SER A 294 -5.10 -2.86 1.20
N TYR A 295 -5.40 -2.69 2.49
CA TYR A 295 -6.33 -1.66 2.94
C TYR A 295 -5.62 -0.32 3.21
N SER A 296 -4.28 -0.32 3.22
CA SER A 296 -3.46 0.87 3.53
C SER A 296 -3.79 1.49 4.90
N ILE A 297 -3.96 0.62 5.90
CA ILE A 297 -4.34 0.94 7.28
C ILE A 297 -3.11 1.27 8.13
N SER A 298 -3.32 2.10 9.15
CA SER A 298 -2.37 2.62 10.12
C SER A 298 -1.24 3.46 9.49
N LEU A 299 -1.59 4.14 8.40
CA LEU A 299 -0.73 5.11 7.71
C LEU A 299 -1.16 6.57 7.98
N GLY A 300 -2.38 6.77 8.50
CA GLY A 300 -2.96 8.10 8.75
C GLY A 300 -3.56 8.77 7.51
N THR A 301 -3.41 8.17 6.31
CA THR A 301 -4.05 8.67 5.09
C THR A 301 -5.56 8.45 5.11
N LEU A 302 -6.05 7.30 5.58
CA LEU A 302 -7.50 7.05 5.69
C LEU A 302 -8.15 8.02 6.70
N THR A 303 -7.45 8.30 7.82
CA THR A 303 -7.83 9.35 8.75
C THR A 303 -7.91 10.71 8.06
N ALA A 304 -6.89 11.06 7.25
CA ALA A 304 -6.92 12.30 6.47
C ALA A 304 -8.09 12.33 5.47
N LEU A 305 -8.39 11.26 4.74
CA LEU A 305 -9.54 11.20 3.82
C LEU A 305 -10.87 11.32 4.56
N GLY A 306 -11.01 10.66 5.71
CA GLY A 306 -12.18 10.72 6.57
C GLY A 306 -12.45 12.12 7.11
N SER A 307 -11.41 12.91 7.36
CA SER A 307 -11.54 14.30 7.84
C SER A 307 -12.22 15.28 6.88
N PHE A 308 -12.34 14.92 5.60
CA PHE A 308 -13.07 15.70 4.60
C PHE A 308 -14.55 15.26 4.50
N ASN A 309 -14.97 14.23 5.23
CA ASN A 309 -16.37 13.83 5.30
C ASN A 309 -17.20 14.81 6.15
N ASP A 310 -18.48 14.88 5.85
CA ASP A 310 -19.46 15.53 6.72
C ASP A 310 -19.64 14.72 8.00
N PHE A 311 -19.97 15.38 9.12
CA PHE A 311 -20.09 14.73 10.43
C PHE A 311 -21.07 13.54 10.43
N HIS A 312 -22.18 13.64 9.68
CA HIS A 312 -23.19 12.59 9.53
C HIS A 312 -23.04 11.70 8.29
N HIS A 313 -21.88 11.74 7.61
CA HIS A 313 -21.62 10.87 6.46
C HIS A 313 -21.62 9.39 6.88
N ASN A 314 -22.23 8.52 6.07
CA ASN A 314 -22.41 7.10 6.41
C ASN A 314 -21.16 6.26 6.06
N THR A 315 -20.16 6.34 6.93
CA THR A 315 -18.89 5.62 6.79
C THR A 315 -19.03 4.10 6.99
N VAL A 316 -20.03 3.64 7.76
CA VAL A 316 -20.28 2.20 7.93
C VAL A 316 -20.57 1.53 6.58
N ARG A 317 -21.48 2.13 5.81
CA ARG A 317 -21.82 1.63 4.46
C ARG A 317 -20.60 1.62 3.56
N ASP A 318 -19.86 2.73 3.53
CA ASP A 318 -18.72 2.88 2.64
C ASP A 318 -17.58 1.92 2.99
N THR A 319 -17.38 1.63 4.29
CA THR A 319 -16.41 0.62 4.75
C THR A 319 -16.74 -0.78 4.24
N VAL A 320 -18.02 -1.19 4.31
CA VAL A 320 -18.45 -2.51 3.84
C VAL A 320 -18.34 -2.62 2.32
N LEU A 321 -18.77 -1.58 1.58
CA LEU A 321 -18.64 -1.53 0.13
C LEU A 321 -17.17 -1.57 -0.30
N PHE A 322 -16.32 -0.78 0.36
CA PHE A 322 -14.88 -0.76 0.15
C PHE A 322 -14.27 -2.15 0.34
N ALA A 323 -14.56 -2.82 1.46
CA ALA A 323 -14.00 -4.13 1.78
C ALA A 323 -14.36 -5.20 0.73
N GLY A 324 -15.62 -5.19 0.27
CA GLY A 324 -16.07 -6.08 -0.80
C GLY A 324 -15.38 -5.81 -2.13
N LEU A 325 -15.31 -4.55 -2.55
CA LEU A 325 -14.69 -4.15 -3.82
C LEU A 325 -13.18 -4.37 -3.84
N ASN A 326 -12.48 -4.06 -2.74
CA ASN A 326 -11.04 -4.29 -2.63
C ASN A 326 -10.69 -5.79 -2.74
N SER A 327 -11.42 -6.64 -2.00
CA SER A 327 -11.21 -8.09 -2.05
C SER A 327 -11.62 -8.70 -3.40
N LEU A 328 -12.72 -8.22 -4.01
CA LEU A 328 -13.11 -8.62 -5.36
C LEU A 328 -12.03 -8.29 -6.38
N THR A 329 -11.42 -7.10 -6.27
CA THR A 329 -10.35 -6.69 -7.18
C THR A 329 -9.14 -7.61 -7.07
N SER A 330 -8.72 -7.93 -5.84
CA SER A 330 -7.64 -8.91 -5.60
C SER A 330 -7.94 -10.27 -6.21
N PHE A 331 -9.18 -10.76 -6.06
CA PHE A 331 -9.61 -12.04 -6.62
C PHE A 331 -9.61 -12.02 -8.15
N LEU A 332 -10.17 -10.98 -8.77
CA LEU A 332 -10.19 -10.82 -10.23
C LEU A 332 -8.78 -10.72 -10.81
N ALA A 333 -7.91 -9.94 -10.18
CA ALA A 333 -6.51 -9.86 -10.58
C ALA A 333 -5.82 -11.22 -10.46
N GLY A 334 -6.10 -11.99 -9.40
CA GLY A 334 -5.64 -13.37 -9.26
C GLY A 334 -6.06 -14.27 -10.42
N CYS A 335 -7.32 -14.19 -10.84
CA CYS A 335 -7.78 -14.93 -12.03
C CYS A 335 -7.00 -14.52 -13.30
N ILE A 336 -6.80 -13.22 -13.53
CA ILE A 336 -6.05 -12.72 -14.70
C ILE A 336 -4.60 -13.24 -14.69
N ILE A 337 -3.91 -13.13 -13.54
CA ILE A 337 -2.53 -13.59 -13.39
C ILE A 337 -2.44 -15.10 -13.63
N PHE A 338 -3.26 -15.90 -12.97
CA PHE A 338 -3.15 -17.35 -13.06
C PHE A 338 -3.64 -17.93 -14.39
N CYS A 339 -4.65 -17.33 -15.05
CA CYS A 339 -4.97 -17.68 -16.44
C CYS A 339 -3.76 -17.45 -17.36
N THR A 340 -3.06 -16.34 -17.17
CA THR A 340 -1.87 -15.98 -17.96
C THR A 340 -0.71 -16.95 -17.71
N LEU A 341 -0.44 -17.29 -16.44
CA LEU A 341 0.61 -18.24 -16.07
C LEU A 341 0.28 -19.67 -16.53
N GLY A 342 -0.99 -20.08 -16.50
CA GLY A 342 -1.45 -21.36 -17.03
C GLY A 342 -1.19 -21.49 -18.53
N TYR A 343 -1.51 -20.45 -19.30
CA TYR A 343 -1.17 -20.38 -20.72
C TYR A 343 0.33 -20.45 -20.99
N MET A 344 1.13 -19.70 -20.21
CA MET A 344 2.58 -19.72 -20.32
C MET A 344 3.14 -21.11 -20.03
N SER A 345 2.58 -21.81 -19.04
CA SER A 345 2.99 -23.16 -18.64
C SER A 345 2.80 -24.16 -19.78
N VAL A 346 1.65 -24.12 -20.46
CA VAL A 346 1.37 -24.97 -21.64
C VAL A 346 2.30 -24.60 -22.80
N THR A 347 2.43 -23.32 -23.11
CA THR A 347 3.20 -22.85 -24.29
C THR A 347 4.70 -23.07 -24.14
N SER A 348 5.23 -22.92 -22.92
CA SER A 348 6.66 -23.02 -22.64
C SER A 348 7.07 -24.42 -22.14
N GLY A 349 6.12 -25.30 -21.84
CA GLY A 349 6.37 -26.62 -21.24
C GLY A 349 6.96 -26.57 -19.82
N VAL A 350 6.84 -25.42 -19.13
CA VAL A 350 7.40 -25.21 -17.77
C VAL A 350 6.27 -25.26 -16.74
N PRO A 351 6.40 -25.98 -15.62
CA PRO A 351 5.37 -26.02 -14.58
C PRO A 351 5.02 -24.64 -14.01
N ILE A 352 3.73 -24.41 -13.70
CA ILE A 352 3.22 -23.13 -13.14
C ILE A 352 4.01 -22.67 -11.90
N LYS A 353 4.41 -23.62 -11.04
CA LYS A 353 5.18 -23.34 -9.82
C LYS A 353 6.54 -22.68 -10.07
N ASP A 354 7.14 -22.93 -11.23
CA ASP A 354 8.50 -22.47 -11.56
C ASP A 354 8.48 -21.13 -12.30
N VAL A 355 7.30 -20.68 -12.76
CA VAL A 355 7.07 -19.38 -13.42
C VAL A 355 6.40 -18.35 -12.50
N ALA A 356 5.88 -18.78 -11.35
CA ALA A 356 5.25 -17.90 -10.37
C ALA A 356 6.33 -17.21 -9.50
N GLU A 357 6.61 -15.94 -9.78
CA GLU A 357 7.50 -15.10 -8.98
C GLU A 357 6.72 -14.23 -7.97
N SER A 358 7.43 -13.66 -7.00
CA SER A 358 6.86 -12.74 -6.01
C SER A 358 7.21 -11.28 -6.34
N GLY A 359 6.35 -10.36 -5.88
CA GLY A 359 6.63 -8.92 -5.92
C GLY A 359 6.89 -8.38 -7.34
N PRO A 360 7.89 -7.50 -7.53
CA PRO A 360 8.22 -6.93 -8.84
C PRO A 360 8.56 -7.98 -9.91
N GLY A 361 9.15 -9.12 -9.53
CA GLY A 361 9.47 -10.20 -10.48
C GLY A 361 8.23 -10.72 -11.21
N LEU A 362 7.10 -10.82 -10.51
CA LEU A 362 5.85 -11.25 -11.13
C LEU A 362 5.40 -10.30 -12.25
N ALA A 363 5.48 -8.99 -12.03
CA ALA A 363 4.97 -7.99 -12.98
C ALA A 363 5.97 -7.55 -14.05
N PHE A 364 7.28 -7.64 -13.78
CA PHE A 364 8.33 -7.19 -14.71
C PHE A 364 9.13 -8.33 -15.36
N VAL A 365 8.95 -9.58 -14.89
CA VAL A 365 9.58 -10.77 -15.47
C VAL A 365 8.53 -11.79 -15.93
N ALA A 366 7.79 -12.40 -15.00
CA ALA A 366 6.88 -13.50 -15.34
C ALA A 366 5.75 -13.05 -16.29
N TYR A 367 5.13 -11.89 -16.03
CA TYR A 367 4.04 -11.40 -16.87
C TYR A 367 4.50 -10.93 -18.25
N PRO A 368 5.56 -10.10 -18.39
CA PRO A 368 6.08 -9.72 -19.70
C PRO A 368 6.52 -10.93 -20.54
N LYS A 369 7.03 -11.98 -19.89
CA LYS A 369 7.32 -13.26 -20.53
C LYS A 369 6.07 -13.91 -21.12
N ALA A 370 5.01 -14.07 -20.33
CA ALA A 370 3.74 -14.62 -20.81
C ALA A 370 3.06 -13.75 -21.88
N LEU A 371 3.14 -12.42 -21.76
CA LEU A 371 2.58 -11.51 -22.78
C LEU A 371 3.36 -11.55 -24.09
N SER A 372 4.68 -11.78 -24.04
CA SER A 372 5.54 -11.81 -25.22
C SER A 372 5.23 -12.99 -26.17
N THR A 373 4.66 -14.07 -25.64
CA THR A 373 4.28 -15.26 -26.43
C THR A 373 2.91 -15.14 -27.08
N MET A 374 2.08 -14.16 -26.65
CA MET A 374 0.76 -13.94 -27.22
C MET A 374 0.84 -13.25 -28.59
N PRO A 375 -0.10 -13.54 -29.52
CA PRO A 375 -0.24 -12.75 -30.72
C PRO A 375 -0.62 -11.31 -30.36
N LEU A 376 -0.07 -10.34 -31.08
CA LEU A 376 -0.18 -8.90 -30.77
C LEU A 376 0.38 -8.54 -29.38
N SER A 377 1.51 -9.14 -29.00
CA SER A 377 2.17 -8.90 -27.70
C SER A 377 2.38 -7.42 -27.31
N PRO A 378 2.66 -6.47 -28.23
CA PRO A 378 2.74 -5.05 -27.86
C PRO A 378 1.42 -4.50 -27.31
N LEU A 379 0.27 -4.87 -27.90
CA LEU A 379 -1.05 -4.41 -27.45
C LEU A 379 -1.32 -4.84 -26.00
N TRP A 380 -1.12 -6.13 -25.71
CA TRP A 380 -1.36 -6.67 -24.36
C TRP A 380 -0.40 -6.09 -23.33
N SER A 381 0.85 -5.86 -23.71
CA SER A 381 1.85 -5.22 -22.85
C SER A 381 1.47 -3.77 -22.54
N VAL A 382 1.05 -2.98 -23.54
CA VAL A 382 0.55 -1.61 -23.32
C VAL A 382 -0.67 -1.62 -22.40
N LEU A 383 -1.66 -2.48 -22.64
CA LEU A 383 -2.86 -2.55 -21.78
C LEU A 383 -2.51 -2.92 -20.33
N PHE A 384 -1.61 -3.88 -20.14
CA PHE A 384 -1.16 -4.30 -18.81
C PHE A 384 -0.39 -3.19 -18.08
N PHE A 385 0.62 -2.59 -18.71
CA PHE A 385 1.39 -1.53 -18.07
C PHE A 385 0.60 -0.22 -17.89
N CYS A 386 -0.36 0.09 -18.77
CA CYS A 386 -1.32 1.16 -18.54
C CYS A 386 -2.22 0.88 -17.33
N MET A 387 -2.70 -0.35 -17.17
CA MET A 387 -3.48 -0.76 -16.00
C MET A 387 -2.66 -0.60 -14.72
N LEU A 388 -1.43 -1.13 -14.69
CA LEU A 388 -0.52 -0.98 -13.55
C LEU A 388 -0.23 0.50 -13.26
N PHE A 389 0.02 1.31 -14.28
CA PHE A 389 0.27 2.74 -14.12
C PHE A 389 -0.89 3.45 -13.42
N LEU A 390 -2.12 3.22 -13.88
CA LEU A 390 -3.31 3.86 -13.31
C LEU A 390 -3.59 3.41 -11.88
N LEU A 391 -3.44 2.11 -11.59
CA LEU A 391 -3.56 1.58 -10.22
C LEU A 391 -2.53 2.21 -9.28
N GLY A 392 -1.27 2.30 -9.71
CA GLY A 392 -0.22 2.88 -8.88
C GLY A 392 -0.33 4.40 -8.73
N LEU A 393 -0.80 5.10 -9.77
CA LEU A 393 -0.98 6.55 -9.76
C LEU A 393 -1.96 6.99 -8.67
N ASP A 394 -3.10 6.29 -8.57
CA ASP A 394 -4.13 6.61 -7.58
C ASP A 394 -3.62 6.43 -6.14
N SER A 395 -2.97 5.30 -5.86
CA SER A 395 -2.33 5.05 -4.56
C SER A 395 -1.31 6.13 -4.22
N GLN A 396 -0.49 6.54 -5.20
CA GLN A 396 0.56 7.53 -4.97
C GLN A 396 0.04 8.92 -4.69
N PHE A 397 -0.88 9.43 -5.51
CA PHE A 397 -1.30 10.81 -5.30
C PHE A 397 -2.12 10.96 -4.02
N VAL A 398 -2.91 9.95 -3.64
CA VAL A 398 -3.65 9.96 -2.36
C VAL A 398 -2.69 9.80 -1.18
N GLY A 399 -1.66 8.95 -1.28
CA GLY A 399 -0.62 8.81 -0.26
C GLY A 399 0.17 10.09 -0.03
N VAL A 400 0.53 10.82 -1.10
CA VAL A 400 1.21 12.12 -1.00
C VAL A 400 0.28 13.20 -0.44
N GLU A 401 -1.00 13.20 -0.82
CA GLU A 401 -2.00 14.11 -0.23
C GLU A 401 -2.20 13.83 1.27
N GLY A 402 -2.18 12.56 1.70
CA GLY A 402 -2.21 12.18 3.12
C GLY A 402 -1.01 12.75 3.90
N LEU A 403 0.19 12.67 3.32
CA LEU A 403 1.41 13.26 3.87
C LEU A 403 1.33 14.78 3.98
N VAL A 404 0.93 15.45 2.89
CA VAL A 404 0.79 16.91 2.84
C VAL A 404 -0.28 17.39 3.82
N ALA A 405 -1.43 16.71 3.89
CA ALA A 405 -2.53 17.06 4.81
C ALA A 405 -2.11 16.90 6.27
N GLY A 406 -1.41 15.80 6.60
CA GLY A 406 -0.91 15.58 7.95
C GLY A 406 0.06 16.66 8.42
N VAL A 407 1.01 17.07 7.56
CA VAL A 407 1.98 18.12 7.87
C VAL A 407 1.34 19.52 7.86
N ALA A 408 0.43 19.79 6.92
CA ALA A 408 -0.24 21.08 6.84
C ALA A 408 -1.09 21.37 8.10
N ASP A 409 -1.76 20.35 8.63
CA ASP A 409 -2.61 20.47 9.80
C ASP A 409 -1.81 20.75 11.09
N MET A 410 -0.53 20.36 11.16
CA MET A 410 0.36 20.66 12.28
C MET A 410 0.72 22.16 12.38
N PHE A 411 0.80 22.84 11.24
CA PHE A 411 1.21 24.24 11.17
C PHE A 411 0.18 25.07 10.36
N PRO A 412 -1.07 25.19 10.87
CA PRO A 412 -2.15 25.82 10.12
C PRO A 412 -1.86 27.29 9.80
N GLY A 413 -1.18 28.02 10.70
CA GLY A 413 -0.80 29.43 10.46
C GLY A 413 0.15 29.64 9.27
N VAL A 414 0.89 28.61 8.86
CA VAL A 414 1.84 28.67 7.73
C VAL A 414 1.22 28.08 6.47
N PHE A 415 0.55 26.93 6.58
CA PHE A 415 0.10 26.13 5.43
C PHE A 415 -1.39 26.25 5.10
N SER A 416 -2.19 27.06 5.82
CA SER A 416 -3.59 27.35 5.45
C SER A 416 -3.71 28.06 4.09
N LYS A 417 -2.70 28.86 3.72
CA LYS A 417 -2.68 29.59 2.46
C LYS A 417 -2.39 28.66 1.29
N LYS A 418 -3.17 28.78 0.22
CA LYS A 418 -3.04 27.97 -1.02
C LYS A 418 -1.61 27.95 -1.59
N LYS A 419 -0.90 29.08 -1.57
CA LYS A 419 0.50 29.17 -2.04
C LYS A 419 1.46 28.36 -1.15
N SER A 420 1.33 28.46 0.17
CA SER A 420 2.16 27.72 1.12
C SER A 420 1.90 26.23 1.06
N ARG A 421 0.63 25.82 0.94
CA ARG A 421 0.27 24.41 0.73
C ARG A 421 0.85 23.86 -0.57
N LEU A 422 0.77 24.62 -1.66
CA LEU A 422 1.38 24.24 -2.94
C LEU A 422 2.90 24.06 -2.79
N LEU A 423 3.57 24.97 -2.08
CA LEU A 423 5.00 24.86 -1.79
C LEU A 423 5.32 23.59 -0.98
N LEU A 424 4.50 23.25 0.01
CA LEU A 424 4.64 22.01 0.79
C LEU A 424 4.50 20.76 -0.10
N THR A 425 3.55 20.75 -1.03
CA THR A 425 3.40 19.65 -2.00
C THR A 425 4.63 19.52 -2.89
N ILE A 426 5.14 20.64 -3.44
CA ILE A 426 6.36 20.64 -4.27
C ILE A 426 7.54 20.09 -3.46
N LEU A 427 7.74 20.60 -2.24
CA LEU A 427 8.83 20.18 -1.37
C LEU A 427 8.74 18.68 -1.05
N SER A 428 7.54 18.18 -0.75
CA SER A 428 7.31 16.76 -0.46
C SER A 428 7.68 15.88 -1.67
N CYS A 429 7.21 16.23 -2.88
CA CYS A 429 7.58 15.51 -4.10
C CYS A 429 9.08 15.54 -4.37
N VAL A 430 9.74 16.69 -4.18
CA VAL A 430 11.18 16.86 -4.42
C VAL A 430 12.00 16.03 -3.43
N ILE A 431 11.66 16.04 -2.14
CA ILE A 431 12.35 15.23 -1.12
C ILE A 431 12.21 13.74 -1.45
N CYS A 432 10.99 13.27 -1.71
CA CYS A 432 10.75 11.86 -2.04
C CYS A 432 11.39 11.46 -3.38
N PHE A 433 11.51 12.37 -4.35
CA PHE A 433 12.27 12.15 -5.58
C PHE A 433 13.76 11.88 -5.31
N PHE A 434 14.39 12.69 -4.45
CA PHE A 434 15.80 12.48 -4.10
C PHE A 434 16.02 11.18 -3.32
N VAL A 435 15.11 10.80 -2.42
CA VAL A 435 15.15 9.49 -1.78
C VAL A 435 14.98 8.36 -2.81
N GLY A 436 14.04 8.52 -3.74
CA GLY A 436 13.80 7.57 -4.82
C GLY A 436 15.00 7.39 -5.76
N LEU A 437 15.79 8.45 -6.02
CA LEU A 437 17.00 8.35 -6.84
C LEU A 437 18.01 7.31 -6.32
N LEU A 438 18.09 7.10 -5.00
CA LEU A 438 18.94 6.07 -4.41
C LEU A 438 18.54 4.66 -4.87
N MET A 439 17.25 4.43 -5.09
CA MET A 439 16.67 3.15 -5.53
C MET A 439 16.68 2.97 -7.07
N VAL A 440 17.14 3.98 -7.81
CA VAL A 440 17.22 3.98 -9.29
C VAL A 440 18.70 3.93 -9.77
N THR A 441 19.60 3.54 -8.87
CA THR A 441 20.99 3.23 -9.18
C THR A 441 21.15 1.78 -9.65
N ASN A 442 22.34 1.40 -10.12
CA ASN A 442 22.66 0.00 -10.45
C ASN A 442 22.42 -0.96 -9.26
N GLY A 443 22.74 -0.54 -8.03
CA GLY A 443 22.43 -1.27 -6.79
C GLY A 443 21.07 -0.94 -6.18
N GLY A 444 20.25 -0.13 -6.86
CA GLY A 444 19.04 0.46 -6.33
C GLY A 444 17.95 -0.56 -5.97
N ILE A 445 17.90 -1.70 -6.66
CA ILE A 445 16.96 -2.79 -6.35
C ILE A 445 17.18 -3.37 -4.96
N TYR A 446 18.42 -3.43 -4.45
CA TYR A 446 18.69 -3.92 -3.10
C TYR A 446 18.18 -2.95 -2.03
N ILE A 447 18.37 -1.65 -2.26
CA ILE A 447 17.86 -0.59 -1.38
C ILE A 447 16.33 -0.60 -1.39
N PHE A 448 15.72 -0.73 -2.58
CA PHE A 448 14.28 -0.88 -2.75
C PHE A 448 13.73 -2.06 -1.92
N GLN A 449 14.38 -3.22 -1.99
CA GLN A 449 13.97 -4.42 -1.25
C GLN A 449 14.05 -4.23 0.26
N LEU A 450 15.01 -3.47 0.78
CA LEU A 450 15.05 -3.13 2.21
C LEU A 450 13.82 -2.32 2.64
N PHE A 451 13.42 -1.33 1.85
CA PHE A 451 12.23 -0.52 2.14
C PHE A 451 10.95 -1.37 2.08
N ASP A 452 10.77 -2.12 1.00
CA ASP A 452 9.56 -2.93 0.79
C ASP A 452 9.42 -4.04 1.84
N TYR A 453 10.52 -4.73 2.17
CA TYR A 453 10.50 -5.84 3.12
C TYR A 453 10.31 -5.39 4.58
N TYR A 454 11.08 -4.38 5.04
CA TYR A 454 11.10 -4.01 6.46
C TYR A 454 10.05 -2.95 6.84
N VAL A 455 9.83 -1.93 6.01
CA VAL A 455 8.89 -0.84 6.34
C VAL A 455 7.46 -1.21 5.97
N GLY A 456 7.28 -1.85 4.81
CA GLY A 456 5.98 -2.01 4.16
C GLY A 456 5.07 -3.12 4.70
N SER A 457 5.41 -3.88 5.75
CA SER A 457 4.58 -5.06 6.08
C SER A 457 4.38 -5.43 7.54
N ARG A 458 5.42 -5.54 8.37
CA ARG A 458 5.27 -6.16 9.71
C ARG A 458 4.98 -5.14 10.81
N ILE A 459 5.59 -3.97 10.73
CA ILE A 459 5.55 -2.99 11.83
C ILE A 459 4.25 -2.21 11.90
N VAL A 460 3.56 -2.06 10.76
CA VAL A 460 2.20 -1.51 10.72
C VAL A 460 1.25 -2.25 11.68
N LEU A 461 1.45 -3.56 11.91
CA LEU A 461 0.65 -4.33 12.87
C LEU A 461 0.77 -3.81 14.31
N LEU A 462 1.96 -3.34 14.70
CA LEU A 462 2.17 -2.73 16.02
C LEU A 462 1.51 -1.36 16.09
N VAL A 463 1.61 -0.55 15.03
CA VAL A 463 0.93 0.76 14.98
C VAL A 463 -0.57 0.58 15.15
N ALA A 464 -1.18 -0.37 14.42
CA ALA A 464 -2.60 -0.72 14.53
C ALA A 464 -3.02 -1.16 15.94
N MET A 465 -2.17 -1.96 16.60
CA MET A 465 -2.38 -2.35 17.99
C MET A 465 -2.40 -1.12 18.90
N PHE A 466 -1.46 -0.18 18.74
CA PHE A 466 -1.44 1.06 19.52
C PHE A 466 -2.64 1.95 19.22
N GLU A 467 -3.08 2.08 17.96
CA GLU A 467 -4.30 2.81 17.60
C GLU A 467 -5.52 2.26 18.38
N CYS A 468 -5.68 0.94 18.42
CA CYS A 468 -6.72 0.28 19.19
C CYS A 468 -6.57 0.50 20.70
N ILE A 469 -5.36 0.37 21.25
CA ILE A 469 -5.14 0.54 22.69
C ILE A 469 -5.46 1.97 23.12
N VAL A 470 -5.05 2.96 22.33
CA VAL A 470 -5.32 4.37 22.60
C VAL A 470 -6.82 4.65 22.60
N ILE A 471 -7.56 4.17 21.61
CA ILE A 471 -9.00 4.45 21.54
C ILE A 471 -9.81 3.59 22.51
N GLY A 472 -9.47 2.31 22.62
CA GLY A 472 -10.15 1.36 23.47
C GLY A 472 -9.96 1.63 24.97
N PHE A 473 -8.73 1.89 25.40
CA PHE A 473 -8.38 2.04 26.81
C PHE A 473 -8.12 3.48 27.22
N ALA A 474 -7.26 4.22 26.53
CA ALA A 474 -6.86 5.57 26.97
C ALA A 474 -7.97 6.62 26.77
N PHE A 475 -8.57 6.68 25.57
CA PHE A 475 -9.74 7.51 25.29
C PHE A 475 -11.00 6.89 25.92
N GLY A 476 -11.12 5.56 25.82
CA GLY A 476 -12.16 4.76 26.44
C GLY A 476 -13.25 4.36 25.44
N ALA A 477 -13.44 3.06 25.25
CA ALA A 477 -14.36 2.50 24.27
C ALA A 477 -15.82 2.97 24.43
N ARG A 478 -16.29 3.19 25.66
CA ARG A 478 -17.64 3.71 25.93
C ARG A 478 -17.83 5.15 25.46
N ARG A 479 -16.79 5.99 25.59
CA ARG A 479 -16.81 7.37 25.09
C ARG A 479 -16.82 7.36 23.56
N PHE A 480 -15.97 6.52 22.96
CA PHE A 480 -15.97 6.34 21.51
C PHE A 480 -17.32 5.85 20.98
N GLU A 481 -17.99 4.91 21.65
CA GLU A 481 -19.35 4.48 21.29
C GLU A 481 -20.34 5.64 21.26
N LYS A 482 -20.32 6.54 22.24
CA LYS A 482 -21.17 7.73 22.26
C LYS A 482 -20.91 8.64 21.06
N CYS A 483 -19.63 8.89 20.74
CA CYS A 483 -19.28 9.71 19.59
C CYS A 483 -19.75 9.07 18.27
N LEU A 484 -19.55 7.75 18.09
CA LEU A 484 -20.06 7.01 16.92
C LEU A 484 -21.60 7.07 16.82
N ARG A 485 -22.29 6.97 17.96
CA ARG A 485 -23.74 7.08 18.03
C ARG A 485 -24.22 8.45 17.55
N LYS A 486 -23.54 9.51 17.95
CA LYS A 486 -23.82 10.88 17.50
C LYS A 486 -23.54 11.07 16.01
N MET A 487 -22.40 10.58 15.52
CA MET A 487 -22.04 10.72 14.11
C MET A 487 -23.02 9.99 13.18
N TYR A 488 -23.33 8.72 13.46
CA TYR A 488 -24.08 7.90 12.51
C TYR A 488 -25.57 7.76 12.82
N ASN A 489 -26.06 8.37 13.91
CA ASN A 489 -27.45 8.25 14.39
C ASN A 489 -27.90 6.78 14.52
N ARG A 490 -26.98 5.92 14.97
CA ARG A 490 -27.16 4.46 15.12
C ARG A 490 -26.50 3.97 16.40
N GLN A 491 -27.07 2.97 17.04
CA GLN A 491 -26.50 2.39 18.24
C GLN A 491 -25.41 1.36 17.88
N PHE A 492 -24.25 1.46 18.54
CA PHE A 492 -23.10 0.58 18.38
C PHE A 492 -22.84 -0.21 19.67
N PHE A 493 -23.89 -0.75 20.28
CA PHE A 493 -23.83 -1.36 21.62
C PHE A 493 -22.66 -2.32 21.76
N TYR A 494 -21.73 -2.01 22.67
CA TYR A 494 -20.54 -2.80 22.99
C TYR A 494 -19.56 -3.02 21.83
N PHE A 495 -19.85 -2.57 20.61
CA PHE A 495 -19.01 -2.80 19.44
C PHE A 495 -17.60 -2.26 19.64
N PRO A 496 -17.37 -0.99 20.03
CA PRO A 496 -16.02 -0.50 20.28
C PRO A 496 -15.29 -1.24 21.39
N SER A 497 -16.01 -1.69 22.41
CA SER A 497 -15.43 -2.38 23.56
C SER A 497 -14.95 -3.78 23.17
N ILE A 498 -15.76 -4.54 22.45
CA ILE A 498 -15.41 -5.91 22.02
C ILE A 498 -14.29 -5.85 20.98
N ILE A 499 -14.39 -4.94 20.02
CA ILE A 499 -13.49 -4.87 18.87
C ILE A 499 -12.15 -4.23 19.24
N TYR A 500 -12.15 -3.03 19.84
CA TYR A 500 -10.91 -2.26 20.05
C TYR A 500 -10.24 -2.51 21.41
N CYS A 501 -10.92 -3.07 22.41
CA CYS A 501 -10.27 -3.55 23.63
C CYS A 501 -9.94 -5.05 23.60
N GLY A 502 -10.70 -5.83 22.83
CA GLY A 502 -10.58 -7.28 22.76
C GLY A 502 -9.95 -7.74 21.45
N ILE A 503 -10.76 -7.84 20.40
CA ILE A 503 -10.42 -8.66 19.23
C ILE A 503 -9.22 -8.12 18.44
N VAL A 504 -9.29 -6.87 17.96
CA VAL A 504 -8.30 -6.30 17.03
C VAL A 504 -6.90 -6.17 17.64
N PRO A 505 -6.69 -5.59 18.84
CA PRO A 505 -5.34 -5.38 19.36
C PRO A 505 -4.61 -6.70 19.62
N TRP A 506 -5.30 -7.68 20.21
CA TRP A 506 -4.69 -8.99 20.51
C TRP A 506 -4.47 -9.84 19.26
N PHE A 507 -5.39 -9.78 18.29
CA PHE A 507 -5.19 -10.47 17.01
C PHE A 507 -4.05 -9.85 16.20
N SER A 508 -3.94 -8.51 16.18
CA SER A 508 -2.83 -7.81 15.51
C SER A 508 -1.49 -8.11 16.18
N LEU A 509 -1.45 -8.20 17.52
CA LEU A 509 -0.27 -8.63 18.26
C LEU A 509 0.10 -10.08 17.94
N ALA A 510 -0.87 -11.00 17.89
CA ALA A 510 -0.63 -12.40 17.54
C ALA A 510 -0.05 -12.52 16.12
N LEU A 511 -0.61 -11.80 15.14
CA LEU A 511 -0.09 -11.73 13.78
C LEU A 511 1.34 -11.17 13.74
N PHE A 512 1.62 -10.14 14.53
CA PHE A 512 2.97 -9.59 14.64
C PHE A 512 3.94 -10.64 15.22
N ILE A 513 3.57 -11.33 16.29
CA ILE A 513 4.38 -12.40 16.89
C ILE A 513 4.62 -13.53 15.89
N PHE A 514 3.60 -13.97 15.14
CA PHE A 514 3.76 -14.96 14.08
C PHE A 514 4.74 -14.47 13.01
N SER A 515 4.64 -13.21 12.62
CA SER A 515 5.56 -12.61 11.65
C SER A 515 7.01 -12.54 12.16
N VAL A 516 7.22 -12.43 13.47
CA VAL A 516 8.56 -12.46 14.08
C VAL A 516 9.09 -13.89 14.17
N ILE A 517 8.23 -14.86 14.54
CA ILE A 517 8.61 -16.29 14.61
C ILE A 517 8.99 -16.83 13.23
N VAL A 518 8.23 -16.49 12.19
CA VAL A 518 8.46 -16.93 10.81
C VAL A 518 9.37 -15.94 10.05
N TYR A 519 10.20 -15.19 10.78
CA TYR A 519 11.13 -14.27 10.14
C TYR A 519 12.18 -15.04 9.31
N GLY A 520 12.21 -14.76 8.02
CA GLY A 520 13.27 -15.20 7.11
C GLY A 520 14.23 -14.06 6.81
N LYS A 521 15.52 -14.35 6.64
CA LYS A 521 16.47 -13.34 6.16
C LYS A 521 16.06 -12.87 4.76
N LEU A 522 16.18 -11.57 4.49
CA LEU A 522 15.91 -11.01 3.17
C LEU A 522 16.93 -11.57 2.16
N THR A 523 16.42 -12.08 1.04
CA THR A 523 17.20 -12.59 -0.09
C THR A 523 16.62 -12.05 -1.39
N TYR A 524 17.45 -11.85 -2.40
CA TYR A 524 17.02 -11.46 -3.74
C TYR A 524 17.38 -12.54 -4.75
N LYS A 525 16.36 -13.12 -5.41
CA LYS A 525 16.56 -14.14 -6.45
C LYS A 525 16.96 -13.45 -7.76
N ARG A 526 18.20 -13.70 -8.22
CA ARG A 526 18.66 -13.33 -9.56
C ARG A 526 18.46 -14.51 -10.52
N SER A 527 18.63 -14.25 -11.81
CA SER A 527 18.63 -15.28 -12.85
C SER A 527 19.75 -16.32 -12.66
N SER A 528 20.92 -15.90 -12.19
CA SER A 528 22.10 -16.76 -11.97
C SER A 528 22.18 -17.41 -10.60
N ASP A 529 21.75 -16.70 -9.55
CA ASP A 529 22.04 -17.01 -8.15
C ASP A 529 21.06 -16.34 -7.18
N VAL A 530 21.08 -16.75 -5.92
CA VAL A 530 20.32 -16.09 -4.85
C VAL A 530 21.26 -15.19 -4.08
N TYR A 531 21.03 -13.89 -4.14
CA TYR A 531 21.80 -12.90 -3.40
C TYR A 531 21.33 -12.83 -1.94
N GLU A 532 22.28 -13.05 -1.03
CA GLU A 532 22.07 -12.89 0.40
C GLU A 532 22.53 -11.51 0.86
N PHE A 533 21.69 -10.81 1.62
CA PHE A 533 22.01 -9.48 2.12
C PHE A 533 23.05 -9.56 3.25
N PRO A 534 24.06 -8.68 3.27
CA PRO A 534 25.02 -8.63 4.35
C PRO A 534 24.35 -8.20 5.67
N GLN A 535 24.92 -8.63 6.80
CA GLN A 535 24.29 -8.47 8.11
C GLN A 535 24.02 -7.00 8.48
N TYR A 536 24.89 -6.07 8.05
CA TYR A 536 24.68 -4.65 8.33
C TYR A 536 23.42 -4.11 7.61
N SER A 537 23.09 -4.60 6.41
CA SER A 537 21.89 -4.18 5.67
C SER A 537 20.63 -4.66 6.37
N VAL A 538 20.66 -5.86 6.95
CA VAL A 538 19.59 -6.38 7.80
C VAL A 538 19.40 -5.49 9.03
N MET A 539 20.49 -5.05 9.67
CA MET A 539 20.43 -4.12 10.80
C MET A 539 19.84 -2.77 10.39
N VAL A 540 20.27 -2.21 9.25
CA VAL A 540 19.70 -0.98 8.69
C VAL A 540 18.20 -1.14 8.40
N GLY A 541 17.80 -2.29 7.84
CA GLY A 541 16.42 -2.65 7.62
C GLY A 541 15.60 -2.57 8.91
N TRP A 542 16.02 -3.26 9.97
CA TRP A 542 15.34 -3.22 11.27
C TRP A 542 15.36 -1.84 11.94
N LEU A 543 16.44 -1.07 11.81
CA LEU A 543 16.49 0.31 12.30
C LEU A 543 15.47 1.20 11.60
N LEU A 544 15.43 1.15 10.26
CA LEU A 544 14.45 1.87 9.44
C LEU A 544 13.02 1.50 9.84
N ALA A 545 12.78 0.21 10.04
CA ALA A 545 11.52 -0.33 10.51
C ALA A 545 11.14 0.28 11.89
N SER A 546 12.07 0.25 12.85
CA SER A 546 11.86 0.70 14.24
C SER A 546 11.70 2.22 14.39
N CYS A 547 12.24 3.02 13.46
CA CYS A 547 12.10 4.49 13.44
C CYS A 547 10.65 4.96 13.46
N SER A 548 9.71 4.16 12.94
CA SER A 548 8.28 4.46 13.03
C SER A 548 7.74 4.32 14.46
N VAL A 549 7.85 3.14 15.05
CA VAL A 549 7.24 2.82 16.36
C VAL A 549 7.89 3.60 17.50
N ILE A 550 9.18 3.91 17.41
CA ILE A 550 9.88 4.67 18.45
C ILE A 550 9.33 6.11 18.60
N CYS A 551 8.66 6.65 17.58
CA CYS A 551 7.96 7.93 17.68
C CYS A 551 6.88 7.92 18.79
N ILE A 552 6.26 6.78 19.07
CA ILE A 552 5.21 6.64 20.08
C ILE A 552 5.75 6.97 21.49
N PRO A 553 6.75 6.25 22.03
CA PRO A 553 7.30 6.58 23.34
C PRO A 553 8.05 7.92 23.35
N ILE A 554 8.76 8.30 22.28
CA ILE A 554 9.48 9.59 22.24
C ILE A 554 8.52 10.76 22.43
N VAL A 555 7.39 10.78 21.70
CA VAL A 555 6.40 11.85 21.82
C VAL A 555 5.72 11.82 23.18
N ALA A 556 5.42 10.64 23.73
CA ALA A 556 4.86 10.52 25.07
C ALA A 556 5.78 11.13 26.13
N VAL A 557 7.08 10.76 26.13
CA VAL A 557 8.07 11.31 27.05
C VAL A 557 8.23 12.82 26.86
N TYR A 558 8.33 13.30 25.61
CA TYR A 558 8.44 14.73 25.32
C TYR A 558 7.25 15.53 25.86
N ARG A 559 6.03 14.99 25.74
CA ARG A 559 4.81 15.64 26.27
C ARG A 559 4.78 15.64 27.79
N ILE A 560 5.19 14.55 28.44
CA ILE A 560 5.26 14.47 29.90
C ILE A 560 6.27 15.49 30.44
N VAL A 561 7.47 15.55 29.87
CA VAL A 561 8.54 16.47 30.31
C VAL A 561 8.15 17.95 30.13
N LYS A 562 7.35 18.26 29.11
CA LYS A 562 6.94 19.64 28.82
C LYS A 562 5.70 20.09 29.60
N ALA A 563 4.92 19.17 30.16
CA ALA A 563 3.71 19.50 30.89
C ALA A 563 4.04 20.04 32.29
N GLU A 564 3.35 21.10 32.69
CA GLU A 564 3.45 21.66 34.03
C GLU A 564 2.52 20.90 34.98
N GLY A 565 3.05 20.42 36.11
CA GLY A 565 2.29 19.68 37.11
C GLY A 565 3.02 18.45 37.64
N THR A 566 2.34 17.71 38.51
CA THR A 566 2.81 16.38 38.98
C THR A 566 2.56 15.31 37.92
N PHE A 567 3.30 14.19 37.99
CA PHE A 567 3.13 13.08 37.05
C PHE A 567 1.68 12.59 36.93
N PHE A 568 0.96 12.46 38.06
CA PHE A 568 -0.45 12.06 38.10
C PHE A 568 -1.44 13.11 37.58
N GLN A 569 -1.03 14.37 37.42
CA GLN A 569 -1.87 15.41 36.81
C GLN A 569 -1.66 15.49 35.29
N VAL A 570 -0.52 15.00 34.81
CA VAL A 570 -0.11 15.04 33.40
C VAL A 570 -0.50 13.77 32.65
N CYS A 571 -0.39 12.62 33.31
CA CYS A 571 -0.79 11.30 32.82
C CYS A 571 -2.21 10.98 33.26
#